data_AF-R7SD97-F1
#
_entry.id   AF-R7SD97-F1
#
_cell.length_a   1.000
_cell.length_b   1.000
_cell.length_c   1.000
_cell.angle_alpha   90.00
_cell.angle_beta   90.00
_cell.angle_gamma   90.00
#
_symmetry.space_group_name_H-M   'P 1'
#
loop_
_entity.id
_entity.type
_entity.pdbx_description
1 polymer ?
#
loop_
_entity_poly.entity_id
_entity_poly.type
_entity_poly.pdbx_seq_one_letter_code
_entity_poly.pdbx_strand_id
1 'polypeptide(L)'
;VATIIICQISHLRPQNNMLFQVHFGLFLLSLGIPPRAIEIFSQLGLCPSVATLRDTCENLAEERIEIARAIVLSGAFGINWDNLQV
;
A
#
# COMPACT_ATOMS: atom_id res chain seq x y z
N VAL A 1 -12.69 19.65 -28.91
CA VAL A 1 -12.75 19.13 -27.52
C VAL A 1 -11.35 19.19 -26.97
N ALA A 2 -11.07 20.08 -26.02
CA ALA A 2 -9.73 20.25 -25.46
C ALA A 2 -9.63 19.50 -24.14
N THR A 3 -8.66 18.60 -24.02
CA THR A 3 -8.38 17.85 -22.79
C THR A 3 -7.61 18.76 -21.84
N ILE A 4 -8.24 19.15 -20.73
CA ILE A 4 -7.60 19.93 -19.67
C ILE A 4 -7.18 18.95 -18.58
N ILE A 5 -5.87 18.85 -18.35
CA ILE A 5 -5.32 18.13 -17.19
C ILE A 5 -5.12 19.16 -16.09
N ILE A 6 -5.96 19.08 -15.05
CA ILE A 6 -5.86 19.93 -13.86
C ILE A 6 -4.97 19.21 -12.84
N CYS A 7 -3.81 19.78 -12.55
CA CYS A 7 -2.97 19.34 -11.45
C CYS A 7 -3.03 20.41 -10.35
N GLN A 8 -3.73 20.13 -9.25
CA GLN A 8 -3.73 21.02 -8.08
C GLN A 8 -2.40 20.85 -7.33
N ILE A 9 -1.54 21.86 -7.40
CA ILE A 9 -0.37 21.97 -6.52
C ILE A 9 -0.80 22.78 -5.29
N SER A 10 -1.22 22.07 -4.24
CA SER A 10 -1.57 22.67 -2.96
C SER A 10 -0.30 22.96 -2.15
N HIS A 11 0.10 24.24 -2.09
CA HIS A 11 1.16 24.73 -1.21
C HIS A 11 0.63 24.97 0.21
N LEU A 12 0.20 23.89 0.85
CA LEU A 12 0.02 23.80 2.29
C LEU A 12 0.75 22.51 2.68
N ARG A 13 1.60 22.53 3.71
CA ARG A 13 2.10 21.31 4.36
C ARG A 13 1.13 20.95 5.49
N PRO A 14 -0.04 20.34 5.26
CA PRO A 14 -0.71 19.60 6.31
C PRO A 14 -0.05 18.22 6.38
N GLN A 15 0.10 17.68 7.58
CA GLN A 15 0.48 16.27 7.79
C GLN A 15 -0.42 15.30 6.98
N ASN A 16 -1.62 15.73 6.56
CA ASN A 16 -2.53 15.00 5.67
C ASN A 16 -2.03 14.80 4.23
N ASN A 17 -1.07 15.58 3.72
CA ASN A 17 -0.56 15.35 2.36
C ASN A 17 0.24 14.04 2.25
N MET A 18 0.85 13.61 3.37
CA MET A 18 1.54 12.32 3.45
C MET A 18 0.58 11.14 3.29
N LEU A 19 -0.67 11.27 3.76
CA LEU A 19 -1.66 10.20 3.61
C LEU A 19 -1.90 9.91 2.12
N PHE A 20 -2.15 10.94 1.29
CA PHE A 20 -2.39 10.72 -0.12
C PHE A 20 -1.14 10.20 -0.86
N GLN A 21 0.02 10.78 -0.58
CA GLN A 21 1.29 10.41 -1.21
C GLN A 21 1.62 8.93 -1.02
N VAL A 22 1.44 8.39 0.20
CA VAL A 22 1.69 6.98 0.50
C VAL A 22 0.74 6.07 -0.27
N HIS A 23 -0.55 6.37 -0.26
CA HIS A 23 -1.55 5.56 -0.99
C HIS A 23 -1.31 5.60 -2.50
N PHE A 24 -0.96 6.76 -3.04
CA PHE A 24 -0.62 6.92 -4.45
C PHE A 24 0.65 6.13 -4.83
N GLY A 25 1.70 6.19 -4.00
CA GLY A 25 2.92 5.42 -4.21
C GLY A 25 2.69 3.90 -4.16
N LEU A 26 1.91 3.43 -3.18
CA LEU A 26 1.54 2.01 -3.07
C LEU A 26 0.68 1.55 -4.26
N PHE A 27 -0.20 2.40 -4.77
CA PHE A 27 -0.97 2.13 -5.98
C PHE A 27 -0.07 1.99 -7.21
N LEU A 28 0.91 2.88 -7.41
CA LEU A 28 1.87 2.74 -8.51
C LEU A 28 2.69 1.45 -8.39
N LEU A 29 3.09 1.09 -7.17
CA LEU A 29 3.82 -0.14 -6.90
C LEU A 29 2.98 -1.38 -7.21
N SER A 30 1.69 -1.38 -6.84
CA SER A 30 0.79 -2.52 -7.09
C SER A 30 0.45 -2.70 -8.57
N LEU A 31 0.48 -1.63 -9.36
CA LEU A 31 0.38 -1.68 -10.82
C LEU A 31 1.65 -2.21 -11.51
N GLY A 32 2.72 -2.51 -10.76
CA GLY A 32 3.98 -2.99 -11.32
C GLY A 32 4.76 -1.91 -12.09
N ILE A 33 4.51 -0.63 -11.79
CA ILE A 33 5.24 0.47 -12.42
C ILE A 33 6.75 0.34 -12.10
N PRO A 34 7.64 0.56 -13.09
CA PRO A 34 9.07 0.44 -12.85
C PRO A 34 9.54 1.35 -11.70
N PRO A 35 10.43 0.89 -10.80
CA PRO A 35 10.95 1.68 -9.69
C PRO A 35 11.47 3.06 -10.11
N ARG A 36 12.14 3.12 -11.27
CA ARG A 36 12.67 4.36 -11.83
C ARG A 36 11.57 5.40 -12.14
N ALA A 37 10.40 4.95 -12.57
CA ALA A 37 9.28 5.86 -12.84
C ALA A 37 8.65 6.35 -11.52
N ILE A 38 8.55 5.49 -10.51
CA ILE A 38 8.11 5.88 -9.16
C ILE A 38 9.06 6.91 -8.54
N GLU A 39 10.38 6.75 -8.71
CA GLU A 39 11.36 7.74 -8.26
C GLU A 39 11.18 9.11 -8.92
N ILE A 40 10.80 9.17 -10.20
CA ILE A 40 10.47 10.43 -10.86
C ILE A 40 9.25 11.09 -10.18
N PHE A 41 8.19 10.32 -9.89
CA PHE A 41 7.04 10.84 -9.15
C PHE A 41 7.40 11.28 -7.73
N SER A 42 8.35 10.59 -7.09
CA SER A 42 8.82 10.95 -5.76
C SER A 42 9.59 12.27 -5.75
N GLN A 43 10.47 12.49 -6.72
CA GLN A 43 11.19 13.76 -6.89
C GLN A 43 10.26 14.95 -7.14
N LEU A 44 9.08 14.70 -7.74
CA LEU A 44 8.02 15.69 -7.93
C LEU A 44 7.17 15.93 -6.68
N GLY A 45 7.44 15.21 -5.59
CA GLY A 45 6.67 15.29 -4.34
C GLY A 45 5.28 14.66 -4.43
N LEU A 46 5.05 13.75 -5.38
CA LEU A 46 3.75 13.10 -5.58
C LEU A 46 3.62 11.80 -4.78
N CYS A 47 4.72 11.12 -4.48
CA CYS A 47 4.75 9.93 -3.62
C CYS A 47 6.07 9.82 -2.83
N PRO A 48 6.14 8.95 -1.81
CA PRO A 48 7.40 8.59 -1.17
C PRO A 48 8.34 7.84 -2.12
N SER A 49 9.60 7.75 -1.72
CA SER A 49 10.61 6.98 -2.47
C SER A 49 10.24 5.50 -2.54
N VAL A 50 10.79 4.79 -3.52
CA VAL A 50 10.54 3.35 -3.66
C VAL A 50 11.03 2.58 -2.42
N ALA A 51 12.14 3.02 -1.82
CA ALA A 51 12.65 2.42 -0.58
C ALA A 51 11.63 2.54 0.55
N THR A 52 11.13 3.75 0.79
CA THR A 52 10.12 4.00 1.82
C THR A 52 8.84 3.20 1.58
N LEU A 53 8.41 3.06 0.32
CA LEU A 53 7.22 2.28 -0.02
C LEU A 53 7.42 0.78 0.26
N ARG A 54 8.61 0.23 -0.01
CA ARG A 54 8.94 -1.16 0.30
C ARG A 54 8.97 -1.40 1.81
N ASP A 55 9.64 -0.55 2.56
CA ASP A 55 9.66 -0.63 4.02
C ASP A 55 8.23 -0.59 4.59
N THR A 56 7.38 0.26 4.02
CA THR A 56 5.96 0.35 4.40
C THR A 56 5.21 -0.95 4.10
N CYS A 57 5.44 -1.57 2.93
CA CYS A 57 4.85 -2.87 2.59
C CYS A 57 5.31 -3.99 3.54
N GLU A 58 6.59 -4.02 3.89
CA GLU A 58 7.16 -5.02 4.80
C GLU A 58 6.57 -4.88 6.20
N ASN A 59 6.52 -3.66 6.75
CA ASN A 59 5.91 -3.39 8.05
C ASN A 59 4.42 -3.74 8.08
N LEU A 60 3.67 -3.43 7.01
CA LEU A 60 2.26 -3.80 6.89
C LEU A 60 2.08 -5.32 6.84
N ALA A 61 2.96 -6.03 6.14
CA ALA A 61 2.92 -7.49 6.08
C ALA A 61 3.21 -8.11 7.45
N GLU A 62 4.19 -7.58 8.18
CA GLU A 62 4.52 -8.02 9.54
C GLU A 62 3.35 -7.81 10.51
N GLU A 63 2.72 -6.64 10.50
CA GLU A 63 1.52 -6.36 11.31
C GLU A 63 0.39 -7.36 11.03
N ARG A 64 0.16 -7.70 9.75
CA ARG A 64 -0.84 -8.70 9.38
C ARG A 64 -0.48 -10.11 9.85
N ILE A 65 0.80 -10.47 9.84
CA ILE A 65 1.29 -11.74 10.36
C ILE A 65 1.11 -11.80 11.88
N GLU A 66 1.36 -10.72 12.61
CA GLU A 66 1.14 -10.66 14.06
C GLU A 66 -0.34 -10.82 14.42
N ILE A 67 -1.24 -10.15 13.70
CA ILE A 67 -2.68 -10.32 13.86
C ILE A 67 -3.09 -11.78 13.59
N ALA A 68 -2.58 -12.37 12.51
CA ALA A 68 -2.83 -13.78 12.20
C ALA A 68 -2.32 -14.72 13.31
N ARG A 69 -1.13 -14.46 13.86
CA ARG A 69 -0.60 -15.23 15.01
C ARG A 69 -1.47 -15.09 16.24
N ALA A 70 -1.95 -13.89 16.56
CA ALA A 70 -2.84 -13.66 17.70
C ALA A 70 -4.17 -14.41 17.54
N ILE A 71 -4.72 -14.46 16.33
CA ILE A 71 -5.91 -15.25 16.01
C ILE A 71 -5.62 -16.74 16.18
N VAL A 72 -4.47 -17.23 15.67
CA VAL A 72 -4.05 -18.64 15.80
C VAL A 72 -3.87 -19.07 17.25
N LEU A 73 -3.39 -18.18 18.12
CA LEU A 73 -3.17 -18.49 19.54
C LEU A 73 -4.45 -18.36 20.39
N SER A 74 -5.45 -17.59 19.93
CA SER A 74 -6.70 -17.35 20.67
C SER A 74 -7.89 -18.19 20.18
N GLY A 75 -7.83 -18.71 18.94
CA GLY A 75 -8.88 -19.53 18.35
C GLY A 75 -8.73 -21.03 18.63
N ALA A 76 -9.84 -21.73 18.82
CA ALA A 76 -9.90 -23.18 18.65
C ALA A 76 -10.02 -23.49 17.14
N PHE A 77 -8.94 -23.96 16.53
CA PHE A 77 -8.92 -24.34 15.11
C PHE A 77 -9.37 -25.79 14.97
N GLY A 78 -10.57 -25.99 14.42
CA GLY A 78 -11.05 -27.30 14.00
C GLY A 78 -10.77 -27.50 12.52
N ILE A 79 -10.05 -28.57 12.16
CA ILE A 79 -10.03 -29.05 10.79
C ILE A 79 -11.39 -29.71 10.54
N ASN A 80 -12.30 -28.99 9.90
CA ASN A 80 -13.57 -29.58 9.49
C ASN A 80 -13.35 -30.32 8.17
N TRP A 81 -13.26 -31.64 8.25
CA TRP A 81 -13.31 -32.50 7.07
C TRP A 81 -14.78 -32.62 6.66
N ASP A 82 -15.21 -31.82 5.68
CA ASP A 82 -16.45 -32.12 4.97
C ASP A 82 -16.22 -33.41 4.19
N ASN A 83 -16.61 -34.53 4.78
CA ASN A 83 -16.73 -35.80 4.07
C ASN A 83 -17.91 -35.68 3.09
N LEU A 84 -17.67 -35.02 1.95
CA LEU A 84 -18.52 -35.16 0.77
C LEU A 84 -18.41 -36.62 0.32
N GLN A 85 -19.36 -37.45 0.77
CA GLN A 85 -19.62 -38.75 0.16
C GLN A 85 -20.16 -38.49 -1.25
N VAL A 86 -19.34 -38.80 -2.25
CA VAL A 86 -19.75 -38.95 -3.66
C VAL A 86 -20.29 -40.36 -3.87
#